data_AF-A0A7S2Y3N1-F1
#
_entry.id   AF-A0A7S2Y3N1-F1
#
_cell.length_a   1.000
_cell.length_b   1.000
_cell.length_c   1.000
_cell.angle_alpha   90.00
_cell.angle_beta   90.00
_cell.angle_gamma   90.00
#
_symmetry.space_group_name_H-M   'P 1'
#
loop_
_entity.id
_entity.type
_entity.pdbx_description
1 polymer ?
#
loop_
_entity_poly.entity_id
_entity_poly.type
_entity_poly.pdbx_seq_one_letter_code
_entity_poly.pdbx_strand_id
1 'polypeptide(L)'
;VEHCLRPASTKNKNKAAAETEKDKEDVKSQEATQEATNPPHFAFLVTRPTVLLQNGPGCKRLFASKSQPGPVPISHVDLAEFSLTALTTAKLYNSSPYVVADCF
;
A
#
# COMPACT_ATOMS: atom_id res chain seq x y z
N VAL A 1 -39.40 -22.12 22.63
CA VAL A 1 -38.64 -23.10 21.81
C VAL A 1 -37.19 -22.62 21.81
N GLU A 2 -36.55 -22.75 22.98
CA GLU A 2 -35.63 -23.86 23.31
C GLU A 2 -34.24 -23.67 22.70
N HIS A 3 -33.32 -23.31 23.59
CA HIS A 3 -31.88 -23.53 23.50
C HIS A 3 -31.58 -24.99 23.10
N CYS A 4 -30.62 -25.20 22.20
CA CYS A 4 -29.82 -26.43 22.13
C CYS A 4 -28.46 -26.07 21.49
N LEU A 5 -27.39 -25.89 22.29
CA LEU A 5 -26.50 -26.91 22.84
C LEU A 5 -25.48 -27.46 21.81
N ARG A 6 -24.21 -27.12 22.05
CA ARG A 6 -23.05 -27.88 21.56
C ARG A 6 -23.15 -29.34 22.03
N PRO A 7 -22.46 -30.26 21.34
CA PRO A 7 -21.73 -31.30 22.05
C PRO A 7 -20.23 -31.24 21.75
N ALA A 8 -19.45 -31.37 22.81
CA ALA A 8 -18.07 -31.81 22.79
C ALA A 8 -18.03 -33.35 22.95
N SER A 9 -16.82 -33.91 22.89
CA SER A 9 -16.42 -35.31 23.15
C SER A 9 -16.31 -36.15 21.87
N THR A 10 -15.21 -36.83 21.57
CA THR A 10 -14.45 -37.74 22.44
C THR A 10 -13.03 -38.00 21.91
N LYS A 11 -12.13 -38.30 22.85
CA LYS A 11 -10.80 -38.91 22.68
C LYS A 11 -10.86 -40.12 21.74
N ASN A 12 -9.82 -40.28 20.91
CA ASN A 12 -9.31 -41.61 20.60
C ASN A 12 -7.81 -41.67 20.88
N LYS A 13 -7.46 -42.46 21.91
CA LYS A 13 -6.12 -42.97 22.16
C LYS A 13 -5.95 -44.19 21.26
N ASN A 14 -4.96 -44.21 20.39
CA ASN A 14 -4.34 -45.46 19.95
C ASN A 14 -2.83 -45.36 20.12
N LYS A 15 -2.29 -46.42 20.70
CA LYS A 15 -0.95 -46.65 21.23
C LYS A 15 -0.37 -47.85 20.49
N ALA A 16 0.78 -47.69 19.83
CA ALA A 16 1.78 -48.70 19.44
C ALA A 16 2.95 -47.90 18.81
N ALA A 17 4.18 -47.81 19.36
CA ALA A 17 5.27 -48.80 19.46
C ALA A 17 5.52 -49.51 18.11
N ALA A 18 6.70 -49.58 17.48
CA ALA A 18 8.09 -49.15 17.67
C ALA A 18 8.73 -49.20 16.24
N GLU A 19 9.83 -48.54 15.85
CA GLU A 19 11.28 -48.91 15.89
C GLU A 19 11.94 -48.01 14.78
N THR A 20 12.85 -47.09 15.06
CA THR A 20 14.33 -47.15 15.00
C THR A 20 15.00 -47.31 13.61
N GLU A 21 15.63 -46.20 13.18
CA GLU A 21 16.92 -46.05 12.45
C GLU A 21 17.07 -46.06 10.91
N LYS A 22 17.94 -45.11 10.49
CA LYS A 22 18.74 -44.98 9.24
C LYS A 22 17.98 -44.57 7.96
N ASP A 23 18.39 -43.58 7.17
CA ASP A 23 19.74 -43.12 6.86
C ASP A 23 19.82 -41.59 6.65
N LYS A 24 21.02 -41.06 6.91
CA LYS A 24 21.45 -39.72 6.49
C LYS A 24 21.71 -39.74 4.99
N GLU A 25 21.02 -38.89 4.24
CA GLU A 25 21.59 -38.32 3.02
C GLU A 25 21.53 -36.79 3.10
N ASP A 26 22.74 -36.24 3.21
CA ASP A 26 23.08 -34.83 3.21
C ASP A 26 22.92 -34.31 1.77
N VAL A 27 21.71 -33.91 1.41
CA VAL A 27 21.50 -33.02 0.25
C VAL A 27 21.38 -31.62 0.81
N LYS A 28 22.54 -30.97 0.95
CA LYS A 28 22.70 -29.55 1.22
C LYS A 28 22.12 -28.74 0.05
N SER A 29 20.80 -28.65 0.01
CA SER A 29 20.07 -27.60 -0.70
C SER A 29 20.44 -26.28 -0.01
N GLN A 30 21.41 -25.57 -0.58
CA GLN A 30 21.72 -24.21 -0.16
C GLN A 30 20.51 -23.32 -0.44
N GLU A 31 19.73 -23.14 0.62
CA GLU A 31 19.19 -21.86 1.05
C GLU A 31 18.44 -21.06 -0.02
N ALA A 32 17.17 -21.43 -0.23
CA ALA A 32 16.17 -20.42 -0.56
C ALA A 32 16.10 -19.46 0.63
N THR A 33 16.89 -18.39 0.58
CA THR A 33 16.81 -17.29 1.55
C THR A 33 15.37 -16.80 1.54
N GLN A 34 14.73 -16.98 2.69
CA GLN A 34 13.37 -16.60 3.04
C GLN A 34 12.76 -15.54 2.11
N GLU A 35 11.74 -15.94 1.33
CA GLU A 35 10.87 -15.00 0.65
C GLU A 35 10.42 -13.96 1.67
N ALA A 36 10.79 -12.70 1.42
CA ALA A 36 10.41 -11.58 2.25
C ALA A 36 8.90 -11.60 2.47
N THR A 37 8.46 -11.95 3.68
CA THR A 37 7.05 -12.07 4.04
C THR A 37 6.33 -10.70 4.06
N ASN A 38 7.04 -9.62 3.75
CA ASN A 38 6.49 -8.28 3.64
C ASN A 38 6.61 -7.80 2.19
N PRO A 39 5.51 -7.31 1.58
CA PRO A 39 5.59 -6.67 0.28
C PRO A 39 6.59 -5.49 0.33
N PRO A 40 7.28 -5.18 -0.78
CA PRO A 40 8.22 -4.07 -0.81
C PRO A 40 7.51 -2.78 -0.40
N HIS A 41 7.96 -2.17 0.68
CA HIS A 41 7.43 -0.91 1.17
C HIS A 41 8.13 0.24 0.43
N PHE A 42 7.44 0.85 -0.53
CA PHE A 42 7.93 2.03 -1.23
C PHE A 42 7.10 3.26 -0.86
N ALA A 43 7.77 4.42 -0.78
CA ALA A 43 7.08 5.69 -0.62
C ALA A 43 6.37 6.03 -1.92
N PHE A 44 5.09 6.43 -1.84
CA PHE A 44 4.31 6.84 -3.00
C PHE A 44 3.73 8.24 -2.84
N LEU A 45 3.42 8.88 -3.96
CA LEU A 45 2.66 10.11 -4.00
C LEU A 45 1.75 10.04 -5.22
N VAL A 46 0.45 10.20 -5.03
CA VAL A 46 -0.53 10.20 -6.13
C VAL A 46 -1.20 11.57 -6.21
N THR A 47 -0.69 12.45 -7.07
CA THR A 47 -1.29 13.77 -7.28
C THR A 47 -2.59 13.65 -8.07
N ARG A 48 -3.69 14.22 -7.56
CA ARG A 48 -5.00 14.21 -8.21
C ARG A 48 -5.36 15.61 -8.73
N PRO A 49 -4.98 15.94 -9.98
CA PRO A 49 -5.37 17.21 -10.59
C PRO A 49 -6.89 17.29 -10.82
N THR A 50 -7.40 18.51 -11.00
CA THR A 50 -8.77 18.72 -11.48
C THR A 50 -8.89 18.25 -12.94
N VAL A 51 -10.11 17.94 -13.38
CA VAL A 51 -10.40 17.48 -14.75
C VAL A 51 -10.16 18.55 -15.84
N LEU A 52 -9.78 19.77 -15.46
CA LEU A 52 -9.61 20.90 -16.35
C LEU A 52 -8.12 21.26 -16.52
N LEU A 53 -7.34 20.33 -17.06
CA LEU A 53 -5.96 20.59 -17.44
C LEU A 53 -5.89 21.40 -18.73
N GLN A 54 -5.02 22.41 -18.75
CA GLN A 54 -4.89 23.33 -19.88
C GLN A 54 -3.44 23.58 -20.26
N ASN A 55 -3.21 23.79 -21.56
CA ASN A 55 -1.93 24.23 -22.10
C ASN A 55 -1.75 25.74 -21.87
N GLY A 56 -0.54 26.16 -21.52
CA GLY A 56 -0.22 27.56 -21.30
C GLY A 56 0.94 27.76 -20.32
N PRO A 57 1.38 29.00 -20.12
CA PRO A 57 2.37 29.32 -19.11
C PRO A 57 1.83 29.03 -17.70
N GLY A 58 2.74 28.75 -16.77
CA GLY A 58 2.41 28.67 -15.36
C GLY A 58 1.94 30.04 -14.86
N CYS A 59 0.88 30.06 -14.06
CA CYS A 59 0.25 31.30 -13.59
C CYS A 59 -0.32 31.21 -12.18
N LYS A 60 -0.30 30.03 -11.54
CA LYS A 60 -0.91 29.83 -10.22
C LYS A 60 -0.04 28.96 -9.34
N ARG A 61 0.14 29.38 -8.09
CA ARG A 61 0.73 28.48 -7.08
C ARG A 61 -0.29 27.41 -6.69
N LEU A 62 0.13 26.15 -6.74
CA LEU A 62 -0.73 25.02 -6.38
C LEU A 62 -0.40 24.46 -4.99
N PHE A 63 -1.39 23.84 -4.36
CA PHE A 63 -1.30 23.25 -3.03
C PHE A 63 -1.95 21.88 -2.96
N ALA A 64 -1.52 21.09 -1.98
CA ALA A 64 -2.13 19.82 -1.63
C ALA A 64 -3.39 20.04 -0.77
N SER A 65 -4.52 19.48 -1.19
CA SER A 65 -5.77 19.45 -0.42
C SER A 65 -6.20 18.02 -0.14
N LYS A 66 -6.87 17.83 1.02
CA LYS A 66 -7.55 16.57 1.37
C LYS A 66 -8.96 16.49 0.78
N SER A 67 -9.57 17.63 0.49
CA SER A 67 -10.91 17.75 -0.09
C SER A 67 -10.83 17.99 -1.60
N GLN A 68 -11.83 17.48 -2.33
CA GLN A 68 -11.94 17.70 -3.76
C GLN A 68 -12.22 19.18 -4.01
N PRO A 69 -11.35 19.90 -4.74
CA PRO A 69 -11.64 21.25 -5.18
C PRO A 69 -12.80 21.26 -6.19
N GLY A 70 -13.44 22.42 -6.34
CA GLY A 70 -14.35 22.66 -7.47
C GLY A 70 -13.62 22.56 -8.82
N PRO A 71 -14.35 22.70 -9.94
CA PRO A 71 -13.80 22.63 -11.29
C PRO A 71 -12.97 23.89 -11.61
N VAL A 72 -11.80 24.02 -11.00
CA VAL A 72 -10.85 25.10 -11.27
C VAL A 72 -9.80 24.59 -12.24
N PRO A 73 -9.58 25.27 -13.38
CA PRO A 73 -8.60 24.83 -14.34
C PRO A 73 -7.17 25.15 -13.86
N ILE A 74 -6.27 24.20 -14.11
CA ILE A 74 -4.85 24.26 -13.76
C ILE A 74 -4.00 24.01 -15.00
N SER A 75 -2.86 24.69 -15.13
CA SER A 75 -1.99 24.46 -16.28
C SER A 75 -1.13 23.22 -16.09
N HIS A 76 -0.68 22.62 -17.20
CA HIS A 76 0.30 21.52 -17.16
C HIS A 76 1.62 21.96 -16.50
N VAL A 77 2.03 23.20 -16.71
CA VAL A 77 3.25 23.78 -16.14
C VAL A 77 3.14 23.86 -14.62
N ASP A 78 2.04 24.41 -14.11
CA ASP A 78 1.79 24.52 -12.66
C ASP A 78 1.73 23.13 -12.01
N LEU A 79 1.10 22.14 -12.68
CA LEU A 79 1.04 20.76 -12.18
C LEU A 79 2.41 20.10 -12.14
N ALA A 80 3.25 20.32 -13.15
CA ALA A 80 4.61 19.81 -13.18
C ALA A 80 5.46 20.42 -12.05
N GLU A 81 5.39 21.73 -11.87
CA GLU A 81 6.08 22.44 -10.79
C GLU A 81 5.65 21.93 -9.41
N PHE A 82 4.34 21.77 -9.20
CA PHE A 82 3.80 21.18 -7.98
C PHE A 82 4.32 19.76 -7.76
N SER A 83 4.32 18.93 -8.80
CA SER A 83 4.75 17.52 -8.70
C SER A 83 6.22 17.43 -8.31
N LEU A 84 7.09 18.25 -8.91
CA LEU A 84 8.51 18.34 -8.56
C LEU A 84 8.70 18.81 -7.11
N THR A 85 7.96 19.84 -6.69
CA THR A 85 8.00 20.33 -5.31
C THR A 85 7.53 19.28 -4.31
N ALA A 86 6.47 18.54 -4.66
CA ALA A 86 5.90 17.52 -3.80
C ALA A 86 6.85 16.32 -3.60
N LEU A 87 7.70 16.00 -4.58
CA LEU A 87 8.76 15.00 -4.42
C LEU A 87 9.77 15.38 -3.33
N THR A 88 9.99 16.68 -3.07
CA THR A 88 10.88 17.14 -1.99
C THR A 88 10.16 17.29 -0.64
N THR A 89 8.83 17.12 -0.62
CA THR A 89 8.00 17.34 0.57
C THR A 89 7.61 16.02 1.21
N ALA A 90 8.44 15.50 2.12
CA ALA A 90 8.23 14.20 2.78
C ALA A 90 6.85 14.05 3.47
N LYS A 91 6.23 15.17 3.89
CA LYS A 91 4.88 15.18 4.48
C LYS A 91 3.78 14.70 3.53
N LEU A 92 4.02 14.70 2.22
CA LEU A 92 3.06 14.26 1.20
C LEU A 92 3.23 12.80 0.81
N TYR A 93 4.28 12.12 1.28
CA TYR A 93 4.46 10.70 0.96
C TYR A 93 3.36 9.84 1.59
N ASN A 94 3.09 8.74 0.92
CA ASN A 94 2.04 7.78 1.20
C ASN A 94 0.64 8.44 1.23
N SER A 95 0.43 9.43 0.36
CA SER A 95 -0.84 10.14 0.25
C SER A 95 -1.27 10.38 -1.19
N SER A 96 -2.55 10.72 -1.37
CA SER A 96 -3.14 11.08 -2.66
C SER A 96 -3.80 12.46 -2.63
N PRO A 97 -3.05 13.57 -2.54
CA PRO A 97 -3.66 14.88 -2.39
C PRO A 97 -4.36 15.32 -3.69
N TYR A 98 -5.45 16.07 -3.55
CA TYR A 98 -5.96 16.89 -4.64
C TYR A 98 -5.02 18.08 -4.85
N VAL A 99 -4.81 18.45 -6.10
CA VAL A 99 -4.00 19.62 -6.47
C VAL A 99 -4.94 20.79 -6.73
N VAL A 100 -4.81 21.85 -5.93
CA VAL A 100 -5.69 23.02 -5.96
C VAL A 100 -4.88 24.27 -6.22
N ALA A 101 -5.40 25.22 -7.01
CA ALA A 101 -4.78 26.53 -7.15
C ALA A 101 -5.11 27.43 -5.95
N ASP A 102 -4.17 28.26 -5.51
CA ASP A 102 -4.51 29.40 -4.66
C ASP A 102 -5.49 30.28 -5.42
N CYS A 103 -6.66 30.51 -4.83
CA CYS A 103 -7.67 31.38 -5.40
C CYS A 103 -7.75 32.62 -4.50
N PHE A 104 -6.73 33.48 -4.55
CA PHE A 104 -6.74 34.79 -3.89
C PHE A 104 -6.00 35.81 -4.75
#